data_AF-A0A0F5PA14-F1
#
_entry.id   AF-A0A0F5PA14-F1
#
_cell.length_a   1.000
_cell.length_b   1.000
_cell.length_c   1.000
_cell.angle_alpha   90.00
_cell.angle_beta   90.00
_cell.angle_gamma   90.00
#
_symmetry.space_group_name_H-M   'P 1'
#
loop_
_entity.id
_entity.type
_entity.pdbx_description
1 polymer ?
#
loop_
_entity_poly.entity_id
_entity_poly.type
_entity_poly.pdbx_seq_one_letter_code
_entity_poly.pdbx_strand_id
1 'polypeptide(L)'
;MINGVSIKAGALADPKAAELDQLKAAAKQFEAIFTRQMLKSMRDSKLAEDDLFGSDATDQFREMQDSNFADEMASKDSLGIADLLVKQFQARVGKSAPVADAPSAADAAANTDSAS
;
A
#
# COMPACT_ATOMS: atom_id res chain seq x y z
N MET A 1 -0.44 -51.79 22.82
CA MET A 1 -1.06 -50.48 23.10
C MET A 1 -0.25 -49.44 22.37
N ILE A 2 -0.78 -48.80 21.32
CA ILE A 2 -0.03 -47.96 20.37
C ILE A 2 -0.19 -46.48 20.75
N ASN A 3 0.96 -45.86 21.07
CA ASN A 3 1.37 -44.46 20.91
C ASN A 3 0.33 -43.33 20.91
N GLY A 4 0.34 -42.51 21.98
CA GLY A 4 -0.17 -41.14 21.99
C GLY A 4 0.98 -40.14 22.09
N VAL A 5 1.55 -39.74 20.95
CA VAL A 5 2.45 -38.57 20.87
C VAL A 5 1.58 -37.36 20.57
N SER A 6 1.41 -36.50 21.57
CA SER A 6 0.77 -35.20 21.46
C SER A 6 1.52 -34.31 20.47
N ILE A 7 0.90 -34.04 19.33
CA ILE A 7 1.47 -33.15 18.31
C ILE A 7 0.97 -31.72 18.57
N LYS A 8 1.91 -30.89 19.04
CA LYS A 8 2.03 -29.43 18.85
C LYS A 8 0.76 -28.57 19.01
N ALA A 9 0.60 -27.98 20.19
CA ALA A 9 0.00 -26.64 20.34
C ALA A 9 1.13 -25.59 20.26
N GLY A 10 1.71 -25.44 19.07
CA GLY A 10 2.49 -24.23 18.76
C GLY A 10 1.50 -23.11 18.51
N ALA A 11 1.60 -22.02 19.28
CA ALA A 11 0.70 -20.88 19.31
C ALA A 11 0.17 -20.49 17.92
N LEU A 12 -1.13 -20.70 17.71
CA LEU A 12 -1.86 -20.28 16.51
C LEU A 12 -2.04 -18.76 16.64
N ALA A 13 -1.26 -17.98 15.91
CA ALA A 13 -1.61 -16.57 15.69
C ALA A 13 -2.98 -16.52 15.00
N ASP A 14 -3.91 -15.75 15.55
CA ASP A 14 -5.26 -15.62 14.98
C ASP A 14 -5.16 -15.13 13.53
N PRO A 15 -5.62 -15.90 12.52
CA PRO A 15 -5.47 -15.52 11.11
C PRO A 15 -6.16 -14.19 10.78
N LYS A 16 -7.25 -13.87 11.50
CA LYS A 16 -7.91 -12.56 11.42
C LYS A 16 -7.04 -11.42 11.92
N ALA A 17 -6.26 -11.62 12.97
CA ALA A 17 -5.37 -10.58 13.48
C ALA A 17 -4.27 -10.27 12.45
N ALA A 18 -3.69 -11.31 11.83
CA ALA A 18 -2.71 -11.15 10.77
C ALA A 18 -3.28 -10.42 9.54
N GLU A 19 -4.48 -10.77 9.07
CA GLU A 19 -5.13 -10.06 7.95
C GLU A 19 -5.49 -8.60 8.29
N LEU A 20 -5.90 -8.31 9.53
CA LEU A 20 -6.16 -6.93 9.96
C LEU A 20 -4.89 -6.09 9.96
N ASP A 21 -3.76 -6.65 10.36
CA ASP A 21 -2.48 -5.93 10.34
C ASP A 21 -1.98 -5.69 8.91
N GLN A 22 -2.20 -6.64 8.00
CA GLN A 22 -1.95 -6.43 6.56
C GLN A 22 -2.84 -5.33 5.98
N LEU A 23 -4.14 -5.30 6.34
CA LEU A 23 -5.06 -4.25 5.92
C LEU A 23 -4.59 -2.87 6.40
N LYS A 24 -4.15 -2.76 7.66
CA LYS A 24 -3.59 -1.50 8.20
C LYS A 24 -2.34 -1.07 7.43
N ALA A 25 -1.42 -2.00 7.15
CA ALA A 25 -0.20 -1.71 6.41
C ALA A 25 -0.51 -1.21 4.98
N ALA A 26 -1.42 -1.89 4.28
CA ALA A 26 -1.86 -1.49 2.94
C ALA A 26 -2.58 -0.14 2.94
N ALA A 27 -3.44 0.12 3.92
CA ALA A 27 -4.15 1.39 4.07
C ALA A 27 -3.19 2.58 4.30
N LYS A 28 -2.15 2.39 5.12
CA LYS A 28 -1.09 3.40 5.32
C LYS A 28 -0.30 3.65 4.03
N GLN A 29 0.06 2.61 3.28
CA GLN A 29 0.74 2.76 2.00
C GLN A 29 -0.12 3.51 0.97
N PHE A 30 -1.42 3.20 0.91
CA PHE A 30 -2.36 3.91 0.06
C PHE A 30 -2.44 5.40 0.41
N GLU A 31 -2.56 5.74 1.70
CA GLU A 31 -2.60 7.13 2.16
C GLU A 31 -1.31 7.89 1.79
N ALA A 32 -0.15 7.24 1.89
CA ALA A 32 1.11 7.83 1.46
C ALA A 32 1.14 8.15 -0.05
N ILE A 33 0.68 7.23 -0.90
CA ILE A 33 0.60 7.44 -2.35
C ILE A 33 -0.41 8.56 -2.68
N PHE A 34 -1.59 8.51 -2.07
CA PHE A 34 -2.64 9.52 -2.25
C PHE A 34 -2.15 10.92 -1.86
N THR A 35 -1.47 11.04 -0.71
CA THR A 35 -0.94 12.31 -0.23
C THR A 35 0.13 12.85 -1.17
N ARG A 36 1.05 12.00 -1.65
CA ARG A 36 2.04 12.39 -2.68
C ARG A 36 1.35 12.90 -3.95
N GLN A 37 0.30 12.22 -4.41
CA GLN A 37 -0.43 12.65 -5.61
C GLN A 37 -1.19 13.96 -5.38
N MET A 38 -1.80 14.16 -4.21
CA MET A 38 -2.46 15.40 -3.83
C MET A 38 -1.48 16.57 -3.79
N LEU A 39 -0.34 16.40 -3.11
CA LEU A 39 0.72 17.42 -3.04
C LEU A 39 1.26 17.76 -4.44
N LYS A 40 1.49 16.74 -5.28
CA LYS A 40 1.90 16.94 -6.67
C LYS A 40 0.87 17.78 -7.42
N SER A 41 -0.41 17.44 -7.34
CA SER A 41 -1.48 18.17 -8.03
C SER A 41 -1.62 19.62 -7.54
N MET A 42 -1.44 19.89 -6.24
CA MET A 42 -1.41 21.24 -5.70
C MET A 42 -0.22 22.05 -6.26
N ARG A 43 0.94 21.43 -6.37
CA ARG A 43 2.16 22.07 -6.90
C ARG A 43 2.07 22.33 -8.40
N ASP A 44 1.63 21.35 -9.18
CA ASP A 44 1.39 21.52 -10.63
C ASP A 44 0.44 22.71 -10.87
N SER A 45 -0.61 22.85 -10.04
CA SER A 45 -1.55 23.97 -10.13
C SER A 45 -0.92 25.32 -9.75
N LYS A 46 0.00 25.36 -8.77
CA LYS A 46 0.67 26.59 -8.34
C LYS A 46 1.77 27.03 -9.32
N LEU A 47 2.50 26.09 -9.90
CA LEU A 47 3.53 26.39 -10.90
C LEU A 47 2.91 26.92 -12.19
N ALA A 48 1.72 26.46 -12.58
CA ALA A 48 0.98 27.05 -13.70
C ALA A 48 0.71 28.57 -13.56
N GLU A 49 0.74 29.13 -12.34
CA GLU A 49 0.60 30.57 -12.06
C GLU A 49 1.96 31.30 -11.88
N ASP A 50 3.00 30.63 -11.35
CA ASP A 50 4.30 31.25 -11.00
C ASP A 50 5.40 31.10 -12.10
N ASP A 51 5.23 30.18 -13.07
CA ASP A 51 6.28 29.68 -13.98
C ASP A 51 6.58 30.58 -15.20
N LEU A 52 6.48 31.90 -15.05
CA LEU A 52 6.98 32.84 -16.07
C LEU A 52 8.35 33.42 -15.73
N PHE A 53 8.87 33.21 -14.52
CA PHE A 53 10.10 33.89 -14.05
C PHE A 53 11.03 33.06 -13.13
N GLY A 54 10.80 31.75 -12.97
CA GLY A 54 11.64 30.87 -12.13
C GLY A 54 12.95 30.46 -12.80
N SER A 55 14.04 30.33 -12.04
CA SER A 55 15.32 29.78 -12.54
C SER A 55 15.53 28.36 -12.02
N ASP A 56 16.07 27.46 -12.85
CA ASP A 56 16.29 26.03 -12.55
C ASP A 56 16.95 25.77 -11.18
N ALA A 57 17.84 26.67 -10.73
CA ALA A 57 18.53 26.54 -9.44
C ALA A 57 17.58 26.73 -8.23
N THR A 58 16.58 27.59 -8.37
CA THR A 58 15.57 27.83 -7.33
C THR A 58 14.64 26.63 -7.19
N ASP A 59 14.31 25.99 -8.31
CA ASP A 59 13.43 24.82 -8.34
C ASP A 59 14.09 23.61 -7.70
N GLN A 60 15.38 23.37 -7.96
CA GLN A 60 16.13 22.30 -7.30
C GLN A 60 16.20 22.48 -5.78
N PHE A 61 16.36 23.71 -5.28
CA PHE A 61 16.36 24.00 -3.84
C PHE A 61 14.97 23.76 -3.23
N ARG A 62 13.91 24.21 -3.90
CA ARG A 62 12.52 23.99 -3.48
C ARG A 62 12.17 22.50 -3.48
N GLU A 63 12.60 21.73 -4.48
CA GLU A 63 12.37 20.29 -4.55
C GLU A 63 13.02 19.56 -3.35
N MET A 64 14.25 19.92 -2.97
CA MET A 64 14.89 19.36 -1.78
C MET A 64 14.17 19.75 -0.48
N GLN A 65 13.72 21.00 -0.38
CA GLN A 65 12.98 21.48 0.79
C GLN A 65 11.63 20.77 0.92
N ASP A 66 10.91 20.63 -0.20
CA ASP A 66 9.63 19.92 -0.27
C ASP A 66 9.80 18.43 0.04
N SER A 67 10.87 17.78 -0.43
CA SER A 67 11.15 16.38 -0.13
C SER A 67 11.27 16.16 1.38
N ASN A 68 12.05 16.99 2.08
CA ASN A 68 12.21 16.91 3.52
C ASN A 68 10.89 17.16 4.27
N PHE A 69 10.11 18.15 3.81
CA PHE A 69 8.81 18.47 4.40
C PHE A 69 7.77 17.35 4.18
N ALA A 70 7.77 16.75 2.99
CA ALA A 70 6.89 15.64 2.65
C ALA A 70 7.18 14.39 3.48
N ASP A 71 8.46 14.06 3.70
CA ASP A 71 8.86 12.92 4.53
C ASP A 71 8.44 13.12 6.00
N GLU A 72 8.55 14.35 6.53
CA GLU A 72 8.12 14.67 7.89
C GLU A 72 6.58 14.62 8.04
N MET A 73 5.84 15.10 7.04
CA MET A 73 4.37 15.11 7.08
C MET A 73 3.75 13.72 6.86
N ALA A 74 4.37 12.88 6.04
CA ALA A 74 3.97 11.49 5.83
C ALA A 74 4.17 10.64 7.09
N SER A 75 5.20 10.95 7.89
CA SER A 75 5.49 10.23 9.14
C SER A 75 4.46 10.50 10.26
N LYS A 76 3.58 11.50 10.10
CA LYS A 76 2.66 11.98 11.15
C LYS A 76 1.22 11.44 11.06
N ASP A 77 0.91 10.47 10.19
CA ASP A 77 -0.45 9.90 10.00
C ASP A 77 -1.54 11.01 9.87
N SER A 78 -1.27 12.06 9.07
CA SER A 78 -1.93 13.38 9.18
C SER A 78 -3.34 13.51 8.59
N LEU A 79 -3.77 12.62 7.69
CA LEU A 79 -5.06 12.75 7.00
C LEU A 79 -6.16 11.80 7.54
N GLY A 80 -5.79 10.71 8.21
CA GLY A 80 -6.72 9.74 8.79
C GLY A 80 -7.51 8.91 7.77
N ILE A 81 -7.11 8.93 6.50
CA ILE A 81 -7.73 8.15 5.42
C ILE A 81 -7.43 6.66 5.61
N ALA A 82 -6.22 6.33 6.06
CA ALA A 82 -5.85 4.95 6.37
C ALA A 82 -6.80 4.33 7.42
N ASP A 83 -7.14 5.09 8.47
CA ASP A 83 -8.06 4.65 9.51
C ASP A 83 -9.50 4.49 9.00
N LEU A 84 -9.95 5.37 8.11
CA LEU A 84 -11.26 5.25 7.47
C LEU A 84 -11.34 4.00 6.58
N LEU A 85 -10.27 3.70 5.82
CA LEU A 85 -10.18 2.48 5.04
C LEU A 85 -10.20 1.24 5.95
N VAL A 86 -9.41 1.23 7.01
CA VAL A 86 -9.44 0.11 7.98
C VAL A 86 -10.85 -0.03 8.58
N LYS A 87 -11.51 1.06 9.01
CA LYS A 87 -12.88 1.01 9.52
C LYS A 87 -13.89 0.46 8.52
N GLN A 88 -13.75 0.80 7.24
CA GLN A 88 -14.64 0.34 6.18
C GLN A 88 -14.40 -1.14 5.80
N PHE A 89 -13.14 -1.58 5.80
CA PHE A 89 -12.74 -2.89 5.28
C PHE A 89 -12.52 -3.94 6.38
N GLN A 90 -12.33 -3.56 7.64
CA GLN A 90 -12.15 -4.49 8.76
C GLN A 90 -13.32 -5.48 8.92
N ALA A 91 -14.55 -5.06 8.57
CA ALA A 91 -15.73 -5.92 8.61
C ALA A 91 -15.76 -6.99 7.51
N ARG A 92 -14.93 -6.83 6.46
CA ARG A 92 -14.71 -7.84 5.40
C ARG A 92 -13.54 -8.78 5.70
N VAL A 93 -12.66 -8.44 6.64
CA VAL A 93 -11.52 -9.28 7.00
C VAL A 93 -11.99 -10.59 7.62
N GLY A 94 -11.51 -11.73 7.09
CA GLY A 94 -12.01 -13.06 7.42
C GLY A 94 -13.41 -13.41 6.90
N LYS A 95 -14.05 -12.58 6.08
CA LYS A 95 -15.23 -12.95 5.27
C LYS A 95 -14.71 -13.36 3.91
N SER A 96 -14.29 -14.62 3.78
CA SER A 96 -13.78 -15.17 2.52
C SER A 96 -14.76 -14.87 1.38
N ALA A 97 -14.38 -13.95 0.49
CA ALA A 97 -14.83 -14.08 -0.89
C ALA A 97 -14.26 -15.41 -1.39
N PRO A 98 -15.00 -16.19 -2.19
CA PRO A 98 -14.43 -17.36 -2.82
C PRO A 98 -13.18 -16.88 -3.56
N VAL A 99 -12.06 -17.51 -3.23
CA VAL A 99 -10.75 -17.20 -3.81
C VAL A 99 -10.93 -17.33 -5.31
N ALA A 100 -11.07 -16.21 -6.01
CA ALA A 100 -10.95 -16.19 -7.44
C ALA A 100 -9.47 -16.49 -7.65
N ASP A 101 -9.24 -17.75 -8.03
CA ASP A 101 -7.98 -18.30 -8.48
C ASP A 101 -7.41 -17.32 -9.51
N ALA A 102 -6.54 -16.42 -9.05
CA ALA A 102 -5.77 -15.57 -9.94
C ALA A 102 -4.83 -16.54 -10.64
N PRO A 103 -4.88 -16.67 -11.98
CA PRO A 103 -4.02 -17.61 -12.68
C PRO A 103 -2.58 -17.26 -12.33
N SER A 104 -1.92 -18.19 -11.63
CA SER A 104 -0.49 -18.14 -11.38
C SER A 104 0.20 -17.98 -12.73
N ALA A 105 1.03 -16.95 -12.86
CA ALA A 105 1.82 -16.68 -14.07
C ALA A 105 2.79 -17.83 -14.46
N ALA A 106 2.80 -18.93 -13.70
CA ALA A 106 3.50 -20.16 -14.02
C ALA A 106 2.84 -20.99 -15.15
N ASP A 107 1.52 -20.87 -15.39
CA ASP A 107 0.82 -21.69 -16.41
C ASP A 107 0.91 -21.08 -17.83
N ALA A 108 1.19 -19.77 -17.94
CA ALA A 108 1.28 -19.09 -19.24
C ALA A 108 2.54 -19.45 -20.05
N ALA A 109 3.56 -20.04 -19.42
CA ALA A 109 4.81 -20.41 -20.08
C ALA A 109 4.81 -21.81 -20.69
N ALA A 110 3.81 -22.65 -20.40
CA ALA A 110 3.80 -24.05 -20.82
C ALA A 110 3.10 -24.32 -22.17
N ASN A 111 2.36 -23.35 -22.73
CA ASN A 111 1.48 -23.58 -23.89
C ASN A 111 1.92 -22.92 -25.20
N THR A 112 3.21 -22.55 -25.35
CA THR A 112 3.71 -21.93 -26.61
C THR A 112 4.64 -22.83 -27.42
N ASP A 113 4.78 -24.12 -27.11
CA ASP A 113 5.71 -25.03 -27.83
C ASP A 113 4.99 -26.24 -28.48
N SER A 114 3.79 -26.03 -29.01
CA SER A 114 3.09 -27.06 -29.79
C SER A 114 2.21 -26.46 -30.87
N ALA A 115 2.80 -25.64 -31.75
CA ALA A 115 2.23 -25.36 -33.08
C ALA A 115 3.31 -24.86 -34.05
N SER A 116 3.62 -25.72 -35.03
CA SER A 116 4.47 -25.57 -36.22
C SER A 116 5.95 -25.90 -36.08
#